data_AF-A0A0C9U1S3-F1
#
_entry.id   AF-A0A0C9U1S3-F1
#
_cell.length_a   1.000
_cell.length_b   1.000
_cell.length_c   1.000
_cell.angle_alpha   90.00
_cell.angle_beta   90.00
_cell.angle_gamma   90.00
#
_symmetry.space_group_name_H-M   'P 1'
#
loop_
_entity.id
_entity.type
_entity.pdbx_description
1 polymer ?
#
loop_
_entity_poly.entity_id
_entity_poly.type
_entity_poly.pdbx_seq_one_letter_code
_entity_poly.pdbx_strand_id
1 'polypeptide(L)'
;FQSIKVFNLDTSQDELEVYLAAPPDTTCLDAIAHWTAARCSESCLALMVLDYLSAPVTSVDVEHAFSHGRLTVSRLHHSLGDESMQSATVLGSWDGIPGLILEKEIITAFKEKSSRVK
;
A
#
# COMPACT_ATOMS: atom_id res chain seq x y z
N PHE A 1 -3.86 -16.41 28.33
CA PHE A 1 -3.30 -15.11 27.91
C PHE A 1 -1.87 -15.36 27.46
N GLN A 2 -1.63 -15.32 26.15
CA GLN A 2 -0.30 -15.52 25.58
C GLN A 2 0.64 -14.42 26.08
N SER A 3 1.85 -14.82 26.45
CA SER A 3 2.93 -13.95 26.93
C SER A 3 3.13 -12.81 25.93
N ILE A 4 2.85 -11.58 26.37
CA ILE A 4 3.31 -10.38 25.69
C ILE A 4 4.83 -10.50 25.68
N LYS A 5 5.41 -10.76 24.51
CA LYS A 5 6.84 -10.56 24.31
C LYS A 5 7.05 -9.07 24.55
N VAL A 6 7.51 -8.74 25.75
CA VAL A 6 8.11 -7.45 26.04
C VAL A 6 9.28 -7.37 25.08
N PHE A 7 9.07 -6.69 23.95
CA PHE A 7 10.11 -6.41 22.98
C PHE A 7 11.27 -5.85 23.77
N ASN A 8 12.42 -6.54 23.70
CA ASN A 8 13.69 -6.15 24.31
C ASN A 8 13.73 -4.67 24.64
N LEU A 9 13.37 -4.31 25.88
CA LEU A 9 13.70 -3.01 26.42
C LEU A 9 15.19 -3.11 26.72
N ASP A 10 15.98 -2.98 25.65
CA ASP A 10 17.39 -2.71 25.78
C ASP A 10 17.51 -1.49 26.70
N THR A 11 18.36 -1.60 27.71
CA THR A 11 18.58 -0.54 28.69
C THR A 11 19.46 0.57 28.08
N SER A 12 19.78 0.47 26.79
CA SER A 12 20.23 1.57 25.95
C SER A 12 19.09 2.58 25.74
N GLN A 13 19.42 3.85 25.88
CA GLN A 13 18.58 5.03 25.64
C GLN A 13 17.46 4.83 24.59
N ASP A 14 16.22 5.18 24.94
CA ASP A 14 15.04 5.08 24.07
C ASP A 14 15.29 5.80 22.72
N GLU A 15 15.19 5.08 21.61
CA GLU A 15 15.41 5.60 20.25
C GLU A 15 14.53 6.83 19.96
N LEU A 16 13.29 6.83 20.46
CA LEU A 16 12.36 7.94 20.27
C LEU A 16 12.85 9.19 21.01
N GLU A 17 13.31 9.04 22.26
CA GLU A 17 13.85 10.14 23.05
C GLU A 17 15.14 10.71 22.44
N VAL A 18 16.01 9.84 21.89
CA VAL A 18 17.20 10.29 21.14
C VAL A 18 16.79 11.10 19.91
N TYR A 19 15.80 10.63 19.15
CA TYR A 19 15.30 11.33 17.98
C TYR A 19 14.66 12.69 18.33
N LEU A 20 13.85 12.75 19.38
CA LEU A 20 13.21 13.98 19.83
C LEU A 20 14.20 15.00 20.42
N ALA A 21 15.32 14.53 20.99
CA ALA A 21 16.39 15.38 21.48
C ALA A 21 17.33 15.89 20.37
N ALA A 22 17.34 15.24 19.20
CA ALA A 22 18.15 15.65 18.06
C ALA A 22 17.59 16.95 17.43
N PRO A 23 18.46 17.84 16.90
CA PRO A 23 17.99 19.03 16.18
C PRO A 23 17.16 18.61 14.95
N PRO A 24 16.05 19.31 14.63
CA PRO A 24 15.23 18.98 13.48
C PRO A 24 16.03 19.07 12.18
N ASP A 25 16.04 17.98 11.41
CA ASP A 25 16.62 18.00 10.08
C ASP A 25 15.64 18.63 9.08
N THR A 26 15.97 19.83 8.61
CA THR A 26 15.17 20.57 7.62
C THR A 26 15.59 20.28 6.18
N THR A 27 16.62 19.46 5.97
CA THR A 27 17.17 19.14 4.65
C THR A 27 16.53 17.90 4.03
N CYS A 28 15.82 17.10 4.83
CA CYS A 28 15.13 15.90 4.40
C CYS A 28 13.87 16.23 3.58
N LEU A 29 14.00 16.26 2.25
CA LEU A 29 12.89 16.51 1.33
C LEU A 29 11.91 15.33 1.21
N ASP A 30 12.38 14.10 1.45
CA ASP A 30 11.55 12.88 1.40
C ASP A 30 11.76 12.06 2.67
N ALA A 31 10.83 12.26 3.62
CA ALA A 31 10.85 11.56 4.89
C ALA A 31 10.66 10.04 4.73
N ILE A 32 9.86 9.59 3.76
CA ILE A 32 9.64 8.15 3.54
C ILE A 32 10.93 7.50 3.04
N ALA A 33 11.64 8.11 2.08
CA ALA A 33 12.92 7.60 1.61
C ALA A 33 13.98 7.56 2.72
N HIS A 34 14.07 8.61 3.55
CA HIS A 34 14.98 8.69 4.68
C HIS A 34 14.75 7.53 5.68
N TRP A 35 13.52 7.34 6.13
CA TRP A 35 13.18 6.29 7.09
C TRP A 35 13.21 4.88 6.49
N THR A 36 12.99 4.75 5.18
CA THR A 36 13.18 3.49 4.45
C THR A 36 14.64 3.07 4.44
N ALA A 37 15.58 4.01 4.27
CA ALA A 37 17.01 3.74 4.38
C ALA A 37 17.41 3.39 5.83
N ALA A 38 16.84 4.07 6.83
CA ALA A 38 17.06 3.78 8.24
C ALA A 38 16.51 2.40 8.67
N ARG A 39 15.51 1.87 7.96
CA ARG A 39 14.98 0.51 8.22
C ARG A 39 16.02 -0.60 8.02
N CYS A 40 17.09 -0.35 7.27
CA CYS A 40 18.22 -1.29 7.14
C CYS A 40 18.94 -1.57 8.47
N SER A 41 18.78 -0.71 9.49
CA SER A 41 19.34 -0.92 10.82
C SER A 41 18.38 -1.61 11.80
N GLU A 42 17.24 -2.14 11.32
CA GLU A 42 16.20 -2.80 12.13
C GLU A 42 15.65 -1.96 13.31
N SER A 43 15.72 -0.63 13.21
CA SER A 43 15.19 0.28 14.24
C SER A 43 13.66 0.17 14.33
N CYS A 44 13.15 -0.08 15.54
CA CYS A 44 11.72 -0.06 15.83
C CYS A 44 11.10 1.32 15.58
N LEU A 45 11.85 2.39 15.84
CA LEU A 45 11.44 3.75 15.55
C LEU A 45 11.21 3.96 14.04
N ALA A 46 12.12 3.47 13.20
CA ALA A 46 11.98 3.59 11.75
C ALA A 46 10.71 2.90 11.23
N LEU A 47 10.35 1.74 11.80
CA LEU A 47 9.10 1.05 11.48
C LEU A 47 7.88 1.89 11.88
N MET A 48 7.84 2.37 13.12
CA MET A 48 6.74 3.20 13.62
C MET A 48 6.53 4.47 12.77
N VAL A 49 7.62 5.15 12.41
CA VAL A 49 7.55 6.37 11.60
C VAL A 49 7.06 6.06 10.18
N LEU A 50 7.51 4.96 9.56
CA LEU A 50 7.02 4.54 8.25
C LEU A 50 5.53 4.20 8.27
N ASP A 51 5.05 3.51 9.30
CA ASP A 51 3.62 3.20 9.46
C ASP A 51 2.79 4.49 9.61
N TYR A 52 3.31 5.48 10.34
CA TYR A 52 2.65 6.77 10.50
C TYR A 52 2.64 7.60 9.20
N LEU A 53 3.77 7.67 8.50
CA LEU A 53 3.92 8.47 7.28
C LEU A 53 3.20 7.87 6.06
N SER A 54 3.03 6.55 6.03
CA SER A 54 2.33 5.86 4.93
C SER A 54 0.81 5.86 5.09
N ALA A 55 0.30 6.23 6.28
CA ALA A 55 -1.12 6.38 6.48
C ALA A 55 -1.65 7.56 5.63
N PRO A 56 -2.70 7.35 4.82
CA PRO A 56 -3.26 8.43 4.02
C PRO A 56 -3.86 9.50 4.92
N VAL A 57 -3.57 10.77 4.62
CA VAL A 57 -4.04 11.92 5.42
C VAL A 57 -5.57 12.09 5.32
N THR A 58 -6.20 11.55 4.26
CA THR A 58 -7.63 11.73 4.01
C THR A 58 -8.26 10.46 3.41
N SER A 59 -9.59 10.34 3.50
CA SER A 59 -10.38 9.29 2.82
C SER A 59 -10.46 9.48 1.29
N VAL A 60 -9.87 10.55 0.75
CA VAL A 60 -10.03 10.96 -0.64
C VAL A 60 -9.53 9.88 -1.60
N ASP A 61 -8.43 9.18 -1.28
CA ASP A 61 -7.91 8.13 -2.17
C ASP A 61 -8.90 6.98 -2.34
N VAL A 62 -9.59 6.60 -1.27
CA VAL A 62 -10.63 5.56 -1.28
C VAL A 62 -11.86 6.06 -2.05
N GLU A 63 -12.31 7.30 -1.80
CA GLU A 63 -13.42 7.92 -2.53
C GLU A 63 -13.12 8.07 -4.03
N HIS A 64 -11.88 8.39 -4.37
CA HIS A 64 -11.40 8.51 -5.75
C HIS A 64 -11.46 7.15 -6.46
N ALA A 65 -11.05 6.07 -5.80
CA ALA A 65 -11.19 4.70 -6.32
C ALA A 65 -12.66 4.34 -6.56
N PHE A 66 -13.57 4.66 -5.63
CA PHE A 66 -15.01 4.44 -5.82
C PHE A 66 -15.62 5.30 -6.93
N SER A 67 -15.18 6.55 -7.08
CA SER A 67 -15.63 7.44 -8.16
C SER A 67 -15.24 6.90 -9.53
N HIS A 68 -14.00 6.40 -9.69
CA HIS A 68 -13.55 5.74 -10.91
C HIS A 68 -14.33 4.44 -11.17
N GLY A 69 -14.56 3.65 -10.13
CA GLY A 69 -15.37 2.43 -10.19
C GLY A 69 -16.84 2.69 -10.54
N ARG A 70 -17.34 3.93 -10.42
CA ARG A 70 -18.75 4.26 -10.67
C ARG A 70 -19.18 4.01 -12.12
N LEU A 71 -18.27 4.08 -13.09
CA LEU A 71 -18.59 3.70 -14.48
C LEU A 71 -18.89 2.21 -14.60
N THR A 72 -18.19 1.39 -13.82
CA THR A 72 -18.45 -0.04 -13.66
C THR A 72 -19.75 -0.29 -12.90
N VAL A 73 -20.02 0.47 -11.83
CA VAL A 73 -21.18 0.29 -10.93
C VAL A 73 -22.51 0.73 -11.57
N SER A 74 -22.54 1.84 -12.32
CA SER A 74 -23.79 2.56 -12.58
C SER A 74 -24.32 2.49 -14.01
N ARG A 75 -23.53 2.09 -15.02
CA ARG A 75 -23.97 2.28 -16.42
C ARG A 75 -24.02 1.05 -17.31
N LEU A 76 -23.44 -0.08 -16.90
CA LEU A 76 -23.31 -1.28 -17.76
C LEU A 76 -23.86 -2.57 -17.14
N HIS A 77 -24.61 -2.54 -16.03
CA HIS A 77 -25.03 -3.76 -15.35
C HIS A 77 -26.06 -4.61 -16.14
N HIS A 78 -25.53 -5.67 -16.75
CA HIS A 78 -25.90 -7.00 -16.27
C HIS A 78 -25.18 -7.20 -14.93
N SER A 79 -25.90 -7.54 -13.86
CA SER A 79 -25.44 -7.52 -12.46
C SER A 79 -24.06 -8.17 -12.23
N LEU A 80 -22.98 -7.38 -12.05
CA LEU A 80 -21.72 -7.89 -11.52
C LEU A 80 -21.85 -8.11 -10.00
N GLY A 81 -21.41 -9.28 -9.53
CA GLY A 81 -21.36 -9.59 -8.11
C GLY A 81 -20.24 -8.85 -7.36
N ASP A 82 -20.38 -8.81 -6.04
CA ASP A 82 -19.55 -8.07 -5.08
C ASP A 82 -18.05 -8.39 -5.23
N GLU A 83 -17.73 -9.69 -5.37
CA GLU A 83 -16.36 -10.18 -5.58
C GLU A 83 -15.74 -9.67 -6.90
N SER A 84 -16.54 -9.62 -7.97
CA SER A 84 -16.07 -9.13 -9.27
C SER A 84 -15.83 -7.62 -9.22
N MET A 85 -16.64 -6.89 -8.46
CA MET A 85 -16.49 -5.46 -8.24
C MET A 85 -15.22 -5.13 -7.44
N GLN A 86 -14.99 -5.87 -6.35
CA GLN A 86 -13.77 -5.73 -5.56
C GLN A 86 -12.53 -6.04 -6.40
N SER A 87 -12.55 -7.16 -7.13
CA SER A 87 -11.43 -7.58 -8.00
C SER A 87 -11.13 -6.54 -9.08
N ALA A 88 -12.16 -5.98 -9.72
CA ALA A 88 -11.97 -4.94 -10.74
C ALA A 88 -11.41 -3.64 -10.16
N THR A 89 -11.84 -3.25 -8.95
CA THR A 89 -11.35 -2.04 -8.27
C THR A 89 -9.89 -2.18 -7.86
N VAL A 90 -9.52 -3.33 -7.30
CA VAL A 90 -8.12 -3.64 -6.92
C VAL A 90 -7.23 -3.73 -8.16
N LEU A 91 -7.69 -4.40 -9.22
CA LEU A 91 -6.92 -4.47 -10.46
C LEU A 91 -6.73 -3.08 -11.08
N GLY A 92 -7.76 -2.23 -11.06
CA GLY A 92 -7.67 -0.85 -11.55
C GLY A 92 -6.70 0.02 -10.75
N SER A 93 -6.56 -0.19 -9.44
CA SER A 93 -5.56 0.56 -8.64
C SER A 93 -4.11 0.13 -8.93
N TRP A 94 -3.91 -1.08 -9.47
CA TRP A 94 -2.60 -1.59 -9.85
C TRP A 94 -2.15 -1.16 -11.26
N ASP A 95 -3.08 -0.76 -12.12
CA ASP A 95 -2.80 -0.40 -13.53
C ASP A 95 -1.80 0.75 -13.67
N GLY A 96 -1.80 1.68 -12.71
CA GLY A 96 -0.86 2.80 -12.68
C GLY A 96 0.55 2.44 -12.20
N ILE A 97 0.80 1.21 -11.74
CA ILE A 97 2.06 0.79 -11.13
C ILE A 97 2.83 -0.13 -12.11
N PRO A 98 3.91 0.37 -12.74
CA PRO A 98 4.67 -0.41 -13.72
C PRO A 98 5.18 -1.74 -13.14
N GLY A 99 4.89 -2.84 -13.84
CA GLY A 99 5.36 -4.17 -13.47
C GLY A 99 4.55 -4.88 -12.38
N LEU A 100 3.52 -4.24 -11.82
CA LEU A 100 2.62 -4.89 -10.85
C LEU A 100 1.60 -5.81 -11.55
N ILE A 101 1.16 -5.43 -12.76
CA ILE A 101 0.29 -6.24 -13.60
C ILE A 101 1.11 -6.89 -14.73
N LEU A 102 1.03 -8.22 -14.86
CA LEU A 102 1.62 -8.95 -15.98
C LEU A 102 0.70 -8.89 -17.20
N GLU A 103 0.56 -7.71 -17.79
CA GLU A 103 -0.35 -7.44 -18.91
C GLU A 103 -0.16 -8.42 -20.08
N LYS A 104 1.10 -8.76 -20.39
CA LYS A 104 1.46 -9.68 -21.48
C LYS A 104 0.85 -11.06 -21.27
N GLU A 105 0.89 -11.57 -20.05
CA GLU A 105 0.34 -12.87 -19.69
C GLU A 105 -1.18 -12.84 -19.72
N ILE A 106 -1.78 -11.77 -19.19
CA ILE A 106 -3.24 -11.56 -19.18
C ILE A 106 -3.77 -11.52 -20.62
N ILE A 107 -3.15 -10.72 -21.50
CA ILE A 107 -3.55 -10.62 -22.92
C ILE A 107 -3.44 -11.98 -23.61
N THR A 108 -2.37 -12.74 -23.33
CA THR A 108 -2.16 -14.06 -23.92
C THR A 108 -3.24 -15.03 -23.46
N ALA A 109 -3.51 -15.08 -22.15
CA ALA A 109 -4.57 -15.91 -21.58
C ALA A 109 -5.97 -15.58 -22.15
N PHE A 110 -6.30 -14.30 -22.34
CA PHE A 110 -7.56 -13.90 -22.96
C PHE A 110 -7.65 -14.31 -24.44
N LYS A 111 -6.56 -14.16 -25.20
CA LYS A 111 -6.51 -14.63 -26.60
C LYS A 111 -6.72 -16.12 -26.69
N GLU A 112 -6.02 -16.90 -25.87
CA GLU A 112 -6.20 -18.36 -25.81
C GLU A 112 -7.64 -18.74 -25.46
N LYS A 113 -8.23 -18.09 -24.45
CA LYS A 113 -9.62 -18.34 -24.05
C LYS A 113 -10.61 -18.02 -25.17
N SER A 114 -10.40 -16.93 -25.91
CA SER A 114 -11.26 -16.53 -27.03
C SER A 114 -11.18 -17.48 -28.23
N SER A 115 -10.04 -18.17 -28.40
CA SER A 115 -9.80 -19.11 -29.49
C SER A 115 -10.40 -20.50 -29.26
N ARG A 116 -10.80 -20.82 -28.02
CA ARG A 116 -11.48 -22.09 -27.71
C ARG A 116 -12.88 -22.05 -28.30
N VAL A 117 -13.10 -22.82 -29.37
CA VAL A 117 -14.43 -23.11 -29.89
C VAL A 117 -15.26 -23.77 -28.77
N LYS A 118 -16.51 -23.32 -28.62
CA LYS A 118 -17.45 -23.83 -27.60
C LYS A 118 -17.67 -25.33 -27.71
#